data_AF-T0TX04-F1
#
_entry.id   AF-T0TX04-F1
#
_cell.length_a   1.000
_cell.length_b   1.000
_cell.length_c   1.000
_cell.angle_alpha   90.00
_cell.angle_beta   90.00
_cell.angle_gamma   90.00
#
_symmetry.space_group_name_H-M   'P 1'
#
loop_
_entity.id
_entity.type
_entity.pdbx_description
1 polymer ?
#
loop_
_entity_poly.entity_id
_entity_poly.type
_entity_poly.pdbx_seq_one_letter_code
_entity_poly.pdbx_strand_id
1 'polypeptide(L)'
;MTNHEVAFNEHNIITSPLTHDELMRILSYTENGTEDIISTRSKVFQKLNIDVDDLTIKELIQLISEYPNLLRRPIIMDNKRMQIGFNEDEIRAFLPRDYRKQELRQATIRAEIEGNND
;
A
#
# COMPACT_ATOMS: atom_id res chain seq x y z
N MET A 1 1.86 7.91 9.33
CA MET A 1 3.33 7.76 9.42
C MET A 1 3.95 8.95 10.14
N THR A 2 3.92 10.15 9.55
CA THR A 2 4.48 11.39 10.14
C THR A 2 3.91 11.72 11.54
N ASN A 3 2.59 11.61 11.70
CA ASN A 3 1.92 11.88 12.98
C ASN A 3 2.20 10.85 14.09
N HIS A 4 2.90 9.76 13.76
CA HIS A 4 3.22 8.68 14.69
C HIS A 4 4.73 8.42 14.77
N GLU A 5 5.55 9.37 14.29
CA GLU A 5 7.02 9.32 14.36
C GLU A 5 7.63 8.04 13.76
N VAL A 6 6.94 7.46 12.78
CA VAL A 6 7.45 6.29 12.07
C VAL A 6 8.39 6.77 10.98
N ALA A 7 9.64 6.30 11.00
CA ALA A 7 10.59 6.56 9.91
C ALA A 7 10.16 5.83 8.64
N PHE A 8 10.08 6.54 7.52
CA PHE A 8 9.78 5.98 6.21
C PHE A 8 10.59 6.70 5.13
N ASN A 9 10.80 6.01 4.01
CA ASN A 9 11.33 6.62 2.80
C ASN A 9 10.17 6.80 1.81
N GLU A 10 9.92 8.04 1.40
CA GLU A 10 8.94 8.33 0.37
C GLU A 10 9.57 8.19 -1.01
N HIS A 11 8.93 7.43 -1.89
CA HIS A 11 9.33 7.29 -3.28
C HIS A 11 8.20 7.76 -4.20
N ASN A 12 8.41 8.90 -4.85
CA ASN A 12 7.47 9.44 -5.81
C ASN A 12 7.74 8.89 -7.22
N ILE A 13 6.91 7.93 -7.64
CA ILE A 13 7.00 7.26 -8.94
C ILE A 13 6.78 8.17 -10.16
N ILE A 14 6.19 9.35 -9.97
CA ILE A 14 5.98 10.32 -11.07
C ILE A 14 7.29 11.02 -11.41
N THR A 15 8.07 11.38 -10.39
CA THR A 15 9.35 12.09 -10.56
C THR A 15 10.54 11.14 -10.66
N SER A 16 10.41 9.93 -10.11
CA SER A 16 11.45 8.90 -10.09
C SER A 16 10.78 7.56 -10.34
N PRO A 17 10.73 7.05 -11.58
CA PRO A 17 10.12 5.77 -11.92
C PRO A 17 10.58 4.60 -11.03
N LEU A 18 9.73 3.57 -10.92
CA LEU A 18 10.10 2.33 -10.24
C LEU A 18 11.26 1.65 -10.97
N THR A 19 12.22 1.16 -10.20
CA THR A 19 13.25 0.26 -10.70
C THR A 19 12.71 -1.16 -10.86
N HIS A 20 13.46 -1.98 -11.60
CA HIS A 20 13.16 -3.41 -11.74
C HIS A 20 13.04 -4.11 -10.38
N ASP A 21 13.99 -3.87 -9.49
CA ASP A 21 14.03 -4.56 -8.20
C ASP A 21 12.93 -4.10 -7.25
N GLU A 22 12.54 -2.82 -7.32
CA GLU A 22 11.39 -2.31 -6.56
C GLU A 22 10.08 -2.93 -7.03
N LEU A 23 9.84 -3.01 -8.35
CA LEU A 23 8.63 -3.62 -8.87
C LEU A 23 8.58 -5.12 -8.56
N MET A 24 9.70 -5.84 -8.73
CA MET A 24 9.80 -7.25 -8.35
C MET A 24 9.56 -7.45 -6.85
N ARG A 25 10.08 -6.56 -6.01
CA ARG A 25 9.81 -6.60 -4.57
C ARG A 25 8.33 -6.40 -4.27
N ILE A 26 7.67 -5.42 -4.90
CA ILE A 26 6.22 -5.20 -4.73
C ILE A 26 5.43 -6.46 -5.13
N LEU A 27 5.70 -7.02 -6.32
CA LEU A 27 5.03 -8.22 -6.82
C LEU A 27 5.26 -9.44 -5.94
N SER A 28 6.41 -9.55 -5.27
CA SER A 28 6.67 -10.66 -4.33
C SER A 28 5.76 -10.69 -3.09
N TYR A 29 5.05 -9.59 -2.82
CA TYR A 29 4.09 -9.48 -1.71
C TYR A 29 2.63 -9.57 -2.18
N THR A 30 2.37 -9.70 -3.49
CA THR A 30 1.01 -9.84 -4.02
C THR A 30 0.59 -11.30 -4.07
N GLU A 31 -0.71 -11.55 -3.96
CA GLU A 31 -1.29 -12.89 -4.10
C GLU A 31 -1.70 -13.13 -5.55
N ASN A 32 -2.21 -12.10 -6.23
CA ASN A 32 -2.72 -12.16 -7.61
C ASN A 32 -1.81 -11.41 -8.59
N GLY A 33 -0.52 -11.25 -8.28
CA GLY A 33 0.45 -10.66 -9.20
C GLY A 33 0.15 -9.19 -9.50
N THR A 34 0.02 -8.85 -10.79
CA THR A 34 -0.17 -7.47 -11.26
C THR A 34 -1.57 -6.93 -10.94
N GLU A 35 -2.59 -7.79 -10.85
CA GLU A 35 -3.98 -7.39 -10.60
C GLU A 35 -4.17 -6.66 -9.28
N ASP A 36 -3.41 -7.04 -8.26
CA ASP A 36 -3.46 -6.45 -6.92
C ASP A 36 -2.96 -5.00 -6.93
N ILE A 37 -1.96 -4.69 -7.75
CA ILE A 37 -1.29 -3.38 -7.77
C ILE A 37 -1.80 -2.47 -8.88
N ILE A 38 -2.47 -3.00 -9.92
CA ILE A 38 -3.01 -2.20 -11.02
C ILE A 38 -4.48 -1.81 -10.75
N SER A 39 -4.79 -0.55 -11.05
CA SER A 39 -6.12 0.03 -11.00
C SER A 39 -6.88 -0.33 -12.28
N THR A 40 -7.29 -1.60 -12.38
CA THR A 40 -8.00 -2.20 -13.53
C THR A 40 -9.34 -1.52 -13.82
N ARG A 41 -9.92 -0.82 -12.83
CA ARG A 41 -11.16 -0.03 -12.98
C ARG A 41 -10.95 1.38 -13.55
N SER A 42 -9.71 1.81 -13.77
CA SER A 42 -9.42 3.14 -14.26
C SER A 42 -9.81 3.30 -15.74
N LYS A 43 -10.28 4.50 -16.12
CA LYS A 43 -10.57 4.82 -17.53
C LYS A 43 -9.35 4.70 -18.44
N VAL A 44 -8.15 4.89 -17.87
CA VAL A 44 -6.88 4.74 -18.61
C VAL A 44 -6.67 3.27 -18.96
N PHE A 45 -6.78 2.37 -17.97
CA PHE A 45 -6.65 0.93 -18.19
C PHE A 45 -7.67 0.41 -19.21
N GLN A 46 -8.94 0.79 -19.06
CA GLN A 46 -10.01 0.38 -19.98
C GLN A 46 -9.80 0.85 -21.43
N LYS A 47 -9.11 1.98 -21.64
CA LYS A 47 -8.82 2.50 -22.99
C LYS A 47 -7.59 1.87 -23.64
N LEU A 48 -6.62 1.45 -22.83
CA LEU A 48 -5.39 0.85 -23.33
C LEU A 48 -5.66 -0.52 -23.98
N ASN A 49 -6.70 -1.23 -23.54
CA ASN A 49 -7.07 -2.56 -24.07
C ASN A 49 -5.86 -3.51 -24.12
N ILE A 50 -5.07 -3.49 -23.05
CA ILE A 50 -3.88 -4.30 -22.84
C ILE A 50 -4.18 -5.43 -21.87
N ASP A 51 -3.54 -6.56 -22.09
CA ASP A 51 -3.40 -7.58 -21.06
C ASP A 51 -2.10 -7.30 -20.29
N VAL A 52 -2.21 -7.04 -18.99
CA VAL A 52 -1.05 -6.72 -18.14
C VAL A 52 -0.23 -7.95 -17.81
N ASP A 53 -0.82 -9.14 -17.87
CA ASP A 53 -0.11 -10.40 -17.58
C ASP A 53 0.80 -10.83 -18.74
N ASP A 54 0.57 -10.30 -19.95
CA ASP A 54 1.44 -10.51 -21.11
C ASP A 54 2.65 -9.56 -21.14
N LEU A 55 2.71 -8.56 -20.25
CA LEU A 55 3.80 -7.59 -20.24
C LEU A 55 5.03 -8.15 -19.53
N THR A 56 6.21 -7.90 -20.10
CA THR A 56 7.45 -8.06 -19.37
C THR A 56 7.54 -7.03 -18.24
N ILE A 57 8.34 -7.32 -17.20
CA ILE A 57 8.59 -6.39 -16.09
C ILE A 57 9.04 -5.00 -16.60
N LYS A 58 9.87 -4.97 -17.65
CA LYS A 58 10.35 -3.72 -18.25
C LYS A 58 9.21 -2.92 -18.89
N GLU A 59 8.32 -3.59 -19.63
CA GLU A 59 7.16 -2.95 -20.25
C GLU A 59 6.18 -2.46 -19.20
N LEU A 60 5.97 -3.23 -18.12
CA LEU A 60 5.12 -2.81 -17.01
C LEU A 60 5.67 -1.56 -16.31
N ILE A 61 6.99 -1.47 -16.08
CA ILE A 61 7.63 -0.26 -15.54
C ILE A 61 7.43 0.93 -16.48
N GLN A 62 7.63 0.73 -17.78
CA GLN A 62 7.45 1.78 -18.78
C GLN A 62 5.99 2.26 -18.78
N LEU A 63 5.03 1.33 -18.75
CA LEU A 63 3.61 1.63 -18.70
C LEU A 63 3.21 2.42 -17.45
N ILE A 64 3.70 2.01 -16.27
CA ILE A 64 3.46 2.74 -15.01
C ILE A 64 4.11 4.14 -15.07
N SER A 65 5.26 4.28 -15.71
CA SER A 65 5.93 5.59 -15.86
C SER A 65 5.15 6.54 -16.76
N GLU A 66 4.57 6.02 -17.85
CA GLU A 66 3.73 6.79 -18.77
C GLU A 66 2.36 7.12 -18.17
N TYR A 67 1.80 6.18 -17.40
CA TYR A 67 0.50 6.31 -16.75
C TYR A 67 0.57 5.98 -15.25
N PRO A 68 1.13 6.86 -14.40
CA PRO A 68 1.32 6.58 -12.97
C PRO A 68 0.03 6.29 -12.21
N ASN A 69 -1.11 6.79 -12.71
CA ASN A 69 -2.44 6.55 -12.15
C ASN A 69 -2.95 5.12 -12.37
N LEU A 70 -2.25 4.31 -13.17
CA LEU A 70 -2.52 2.87 -13.27
C LEU A 70 -2.11 2.14 -12.01
N LEU A 71 -1.10 2.59 -11.28
CA LEU A 71 -0.71 1.96 -10.03
C LEU A 71 -1.68 2.37 -8.91
N ARG A 72 -2.15 1.41 -8.13
CA ARG A 72 -2.91 1.67 -6.91
C ARG A 72 -1.99 2.32 -5.87
N ARG A 73 -2.46 3.39 -5.24
CA ARG A 73 -1.66 4.18 -4.30
C ARG A 73 -2.47 4.48 -3.02
N PRO A 74 -1.82 4.66 -1.86
CA PRO A 74 -0.38 4.43 -1.62
C PRO A 74 -0.02 2.93 -1.64
N ILE A 75 1.24 2.60 -1.91
CA ILE A 75 1.82 1.28 -1.60
C ILE A 75 2.78 1.49 -0.44
N ILE A 76 2.49 0.84 0.68
CA ILE A 76 3.26 0.95 1.91
C ILE A 76 3.82 -0.42 2.23
N MET A 77 5.13 -0.54 2.41
CA MET A 77 5.75 -1.83 2.71
C MET A 77 6.95 -1.71 3.64
N ASP A 78 7.18 -2.75 4.42
CA ASP A 78 8.40 -2.96 5.20
C ASP A 78 9.06 -4.30 4.79
N ASN A 79 9.82 -4.94 5.67
CA ASN A 79 10.46 -6.23 5.41
C ASN A 79 9.54 -7.44 5.71
N LYS A 80 8.32 -7.20 6.17
CA LYS A 80 7.39 -8.22 6.69
C LYS A 80 6.01 -8.16 6.08
N ARG A 81 5.57 -6.98 5.62
CA ARG A 81 4.22 -6.77 5.12
C ARG A 81 4.17 -5.67 4.07
N MET A 82 3.11 -5.70 3.28
CA MET A 82 2.74 -4.68 2.32
C MET A 82 1.25 -4.36 2.47
N GLN A 83 0.90 -3.11 2.19
CA GLN A 83 -0.48 -2.63 2.09
C GLN A 83 -0.61 -1.84 0.79
N ILE A 84 -1.69 -2.10 0.05
CA ILE A 84 -2.03 -1.41 -1.18
C ILE A 84 -3.31 -0.60 -0.93
N GLY A 85 -3.27 0.70 -1.22
CA GLY A 85 -4.33 1.63 -0.86
C GLY A 85 -4.27 2.07 0.60
N PHE A 86 -5.24 2.88 1.00
CA PHE A 86 -5.37 3.35 2.38
C PHE A 86 -6.51 2.63 3.08
N ASN A 87 -6.17 1.89 4.13
CA ASN A 87 -7.10 1.35 5.12
C ASN A 87 -6.55 1.71 6.51
N GLU A 88 -7.35 2.40 7.32
CA GLU A 88 -6.94 2.92 8.63
C GLU A 88 -6.63 1.81 9.64
N ASP A 89 -7.34 0.69 9.59
CA ASP A 89 -7.10 -0.42 10.51
C ASP A 89 -5.84 -1.20 10.13
N GLU A 90 -5.63 -1.41 8.83
CA GLU A 90 -4.46 -2.11 8.31
C GLU A 90 -3.16 -1.30 8.45
N ILE A 91 -3.22 0.03 8.27
CA ILE A 91 -2.01 0.87 8.33
C ILE A 91 -1.43 0.92 9.75
N ARG A 92 -2.25 0.67 10.79
CA ARG A 92 -1.79 0.52 12.18
C ARG A 92 -0.79 -0.63 12.34
N ALA A 93 -0.78 -1.59 11.42
CA ALA A 93 0.15 -2.71 11.42
C ALA A 93 1.62 -2.26 11.21
N PHE A 94 1.84 -1.07 10.65
CA PHE A 94 3.16 -0.45 10.46
C PHE A 94 3.60 0.43 11.64
N LEU A 95 2.73 0.66 12.63
CA LEU A 95 3.06 1.47 13.80
C LEU A 95 3.93 0.69 14.80
N PRO A 96 4.79 1.38 15.57
CA PRO A 96 5.61 0.79 16.61
C PRO A 96 4.77 -0.05 17.59
N ARG A 97 5.39 -1.08 18.17
CA ARG A 97 4.72 -1.98 19.12
C ARG A 97 4.13 -1.23 20.31
N ASP A 98 4.82 -0.20 20.80
CA ASP A 98 4.36 0.53 21.98
C ASP A 98 3.14 1.41 21.69
N TYR A 99 3.05 1.97 20.47
CA TYR A 99 1.84 2.67 20.02
C TYR A 99 0.63 1.73 20.04
N ARG A 100 0.78 0.51 19.52
CA ARG A 100 -0.30 -0.50 19.54
C ARG A 100 -0.71 -0.92 20.95
N LYS A 101 0.23 -1.02 21.89
CA LYS A 101 -0.08 -1.32 23.30
C LYS A 101 -0.87 -0.19 23.97
N GLN A 102 -0.50 1.06 23.68
CA GLN A 102 -1.19 2.22 24.23
C GLN A 102 -2.63 2.30 23.72
N GLU A 103 -2.85 2.12 22.41
CA GLU A 103 -4.18 2.10 21.81
C GLU A 103 -5.06 1.00 22.41
N LEU A 104 -4.53 -0.22 22.55
CA LEU A 104 -5.26 -1.33 23.18
C LEU A 104 -5.66 -0.98 24.61
N ARG A 105 -4.73 -0.43 25.40
CA ARG A 105 -5.01 -0.01 26.78
C ARG A 105 -6.10 1.06 26.85
N GLN A 106 -6.09 2.04 25.94
CA GLN A 106 -7.12 3.08 25.89
C GLN A 106 -8.49 2.52 25.48
N ALA A 107 -8.52 1.60 24.51
CA ALA A 107 -9.75 0.92 24.11
C ALA A 107 -10.35 0.09 25.25
N THR A 108 -9.52 -0.64 26.01
CA THR A 108 -9.97 -1.40 27.19
C THR A 108 -10.57 -0.48 28.25
N ILE A 109 -9.89 0.64 28.58
CA ILE A 109 -10.40 1.61 29.56
C ILE A 109 -11.73 2.21 29.12
N ARG A 110 -11.89 2.57 27.84
CA ARG A 110 -13.15 3.12 27.32
C ARG A 110 -14.29 2.12 27.42
N ALA A 111 -14.05 0.86 27.05
CA ALA A 111 -15.05 -0.20 27.16
C ALA A 111 -15.47 -0.46 28.62
N GLU A 112 -14.53 -0.42 29.57
CA GLU A 112 -14.82 -0.54 31.00
C GLU A 112 -15.65 0.63 31.55
N ILE A 113 -15.43 1.85 31.05
CA ILE A 113 -16.20 3.04 31.45
C ILE A 113 -17.61 3.00 30.84
N GLU A 114 -17.73 2.64 29.57
CA GLU A 114 -19.03 2.54 28.88
C GLU A 114 -19.90 1.43 29.48
N GLY A 115 -19.32 0.25 29.77
CA GLY A 115 -20.04 -0.86 30.39
C GLY A 115 -20.41 -0.69 31.87
N ASN A 116 -19.88 0.32 32.56
CA ASN A 116 -20.26 0.66 33.95
C ASN A 116 -21.38 1.73 34.01
N ASN A 117 -21.80 2.29 32.88
CA ASN A 117 -22.88 3.27 32.80
C ASN A 117 -24.22 2.68 32.32
N ASP A 118 -24.27 1.36 32.13
CA ASP A 118 -25.49 0.55 31.89
C ASP A 118 -25.91 -0.21 33.17
#